data_AF-A0A174ELT3-F1
#
_entry.id   AF-A0A174ELT3-F1
#
_cell.length_a   1.000
_cell.length_b   1.000
_cell.length_c   1.000
_cell.angle_alpha   90.00
_cell.angle_beta   90.00
_cell.angle_gamma   90.00
#
_symmetry.space_group_name_H-M   'P 1'
#
loop_
_entity.id
_entity.type
_entity.pdbx_description
1 polymer ?
#
loop_
_entity_poly.entity_id
_entity_poly.type
_entity_poly.pdbx_seq_one_letter_code
_entity_poly.pdbx_strand_id
1 'polypeptide(L)'
;MQHLKEDCITPVFAKDNELTIPHPAFIDTVYDAANTFFSGESIDKPDIRVSHIIKGRIPEAIHKPANQLLESDKTIYYERCAFIIQIPTIYETVNGNKLTLTIGGVRAYNHTNLYSKKGAERFKVFAGFTCKVCTNLCVSTDGFLSCLEVTNTKDLYRAVLEMFQSYQPAKHLHLMQTLGNSYLTEHQFCQLLGRMRLYQSLPQGYQKDIPRMLFTDTQINNVARAYINDENFGSLGSDLSMWEFFNLLTGACKNSYIDTFLDRAVNATEIATGINAALHGDTKYKWFID
;
A
#
# COMPACT_ATOMS: atom_id res chain seq x y z
N MET A 1 19.39 1.12 -2.01
CA MET A 1 19.48 1.95 -3.22
C MET A 1 20.67 1.58 -4.10
N GLN A 2 21.90 1.62 -3.59
CA GLN A 2 23.11 1.31 -4.37
C GLN A 2 23.05 -0.03 -5.13
N HIS A 3 22.67 -1.12 -4.45
CA HIS A 3 22.43 -2.42 -5.08
C HIS A 3 21.49 -2.40 -6.30
N LEU A 4 20.42 -1.60 -6.24
CA LEU A 4 19.46 -1.49 -7.34
C LEU A 4 20.01 -0.67 -8.52
N LYS A 5 21.00 0.19 -8.28
CA LYS A 5 21.65 1.03 -9.30
C LYS A 5 22.84 0.33 -9.95
N GLU A 6 23.63 -0.41 -9.16
CA GLU A 6 24.93 -0.95 -9.59
C GLU A 6 24.86 -2.45 -9.95
N ASP A 7 24.08 -3.24 -9.22
CA ASP A 7 24.09 -4.70 -9.36
C ASP A 7 22.88 -5.25 -10.15
N CYS A 8 21.81 -4.47 -10.26
CA CYS A 8 20.57 -4.89 -10.91
C CYS A 8 20.48 -4.42 -12.36
N ILE A 9 20.10 -5.32 -13.26
CA ILE A 9 19.77 -4.97 -14.63
C ILE A 9 18.39 -4.31 -14.73
N THR A 10 18.18 -3.53 -15.78
CA THR A 10 16.88 -2.92 -16.09
C THR A 10 16.15 -3.77 -17.13
N PRO A 11 14.92 -4.24 -16.84
CA PRO A 11 14.11 -4.95 -17.84
C PRO A 11 13.81 -4.09 -19.06
N VAL A 12 13.61 -4.75 -20.20
CA VAL A 12 13.30 -4.11 -21.50
C VAL A 12 11.96 -4.60 -22.04
N PHE A 13 11.35 -3.80 -22.92
CA PHE A 13 10.26 -4.23 -23.78
C PHE A 13 10.80 -5.09 -24.92
N ALA A 14 10.31 -6.32 -25.04
CA ALA A 14 10.94 -7.35 -25.88
C ALA A 14 10.86 -7.06 -27.39
N LYS A 15 9.86 -6.29 -27.86
CA LYS A 15 9.66 -6.06 -29.30
C LYS A 15 10.56 -4.97 -29.90
N ASP A 16 10.92 -3.97 -29.11
CA ASP A 16 11.72 -2.81 -29.54
C ASP A 16 12.99 -2.62 -28.70
N ASN A 17 13.21 -3.49 -27.71
CA ASN A 17 14.37 -3.49 -26.83
C ASN A 17 14.54 -2.18 -26.05
N GLU A 18 13.46 -1.42 -25.86
CA GLU A 18 13.51 -0.19 -25.09
C GLU A 18 13.50 -0.48 -23.58
N LEU A 19 14.31 0.28 -22.84
CA LEU A 19 14.35 0.19 -21.39
C LEU A 19 13.03 0.61 -20.77
N THR A 20 12.60 -0.17 -19.78
CA THR A 20 11.61 0.28 -18.79
C THR A 20 12.21 1.42 -17.96
N ILE A 21 11.35 2.24 -17.35
CA ILE A 21 11.80 3.06 -16.20
C ILE A 21 12.40 2.08 -15.18
N PRO A 22 13.53 2.30 -14.49
CA PRO A 22 14.02 1.35 -13.49
C PRO A 22 13.53 1.71 -12.07
N HIS A 23 13.53 0.76 -11.12
CA HIS A 23 13.10 1.03 -9.73
C HIS A 23 13.85 2.21 -9.09
N PRO A 24 15.18 2.36 -9.23
CA PRO A 24 15.89 3.54 -8.75
C PRO A 24 15.35 4.85 -9.31
N ALA A 25 15.06 4.92 -10.61
CA ALA A 25 14.53 6.12 -11.23
C ALA A 25 13.15 6.47 -10.71
N PHE A 26 12.29 5.46 -10.46
CA PHE A 26 11.00 5.67 -9.81
C PHE A 26 11.15 6.26 -8.41
N ILE A 27 12.02 5.66 -7.58
CA ILE A 27 12.29 6.11 -6.21
C ILE A 27 12.85 7.54 -6.20
N ASP A 28 13.89 7.80 -7.00
CA ASP A 28 14.53 9.12 -7.10
C ASP A 28 13.51 10.17 -7.57
N THR A 29 12.67 9.85 -8.56
CA THR A 29 11.65 10.78 -9.07
C THR A 29 10.64 11.19 -7.98
N VAL A 30 10.15 10.22 -7.19
CA VAL A 30 9.20 10.52 -6.10
C VAL A 30 9.90 11.25 -4.96
N TYR A 31 11.15 10.89 -4.65
CA TYR A 31 11.96 11.57 -3.64
C TYR A 31 12.24 13.02 -4.02
N ASP A 32 12.60 13.30 -5.27
CA ASP A 32 12.83 14.65 -5.78
C ASP A 32 11.53 15.48 -5.75
N ALA A 33 10.40 14.88 -6.10
CA ALA A 33 9.09 15.53 -6.01
C ALA A 33 8.76 15.89 -4.55
N ALA A 34 9.02 14.98 -3.60
CA ALA A 34 8.82 15.23 -2.17
C ALA A 34 9.73 16.36 -1.66
N ASN A 35 11.02 16.36 -2.02
CA ASN A 35 11.96 17.43 -1.66
C ASN A 35 11.55 18.79 -2.22
N THR A 36 10.98 18.81 -3.42
CA THR A 36 10.51 20.06 -4.04
C THR A 36 9.26 20.58 -3.36
N PHE A 37 8.27 19.71 -3.13
CA PHE A 37 6.96 20.10 -2.59
C PHE A 37 7.03 20.45 -1.10
N PHE A 38 7.76 19.66 -0.30
CA PHE A 38 7.94 19.85 1.14
C PHE A 38 9.24 20.59 1.46
N SER A 39 9.60 21.56 0.63
CA SER A 39 10.80 22.37 0.82
C SER A 39 10.78 23.06 2.19
N GLY A 40 11.87 22.89 2.96
CA GLY A 40 11.99 23.39 4.33
C GLY A 40 11.66 22.37 5.42
N GLU A 41 11.05 21.23 5.07
CA GLU A 41 10.81 20.11 5.99
C GLU A 41 12.02 19.16 6.04
N SER A 42 12.10 18.36 7.11
CA SER A 42 13.05 17.24 7.16
C SER A 42 12.44 16.07 6.41
N ILE A 43 13.15 15.54 5.42
CA ILE A 43 12.70 14.41 4.60
C ILE A 43 13.71 13.27 4.70
N ASP A 44 13.25 12.13 5.22
CA ASP A 44 14.10 10.97 5.42
C ASP A 44 14.46 10.30 4.09
N LYS A 45 15.56 9.56 4.06
CA LYS A 45 15.92 8.77 2.88
C LYS A 45 14.89 7.66 2.64
N PRO A 46 14.64 7.27 1.37
CA PRO A 46 13.71 6.19 1.07
C PRO A 46 14.12 4.87 1.74
N ASP A 47 13.20 4.28 2.51
CA ASP A 47 13.29 2.89 2.96
C ASP A 47 12.67 1.99 1.90
N ILE A 48 13.44 1.00 1.42
CA ILE A 48 13.16 0.28 0.18
C ILE A 48 13.05 -1.21 0.48
N ARG A 49 11.96 -1.83 0.02
CA ARG A 49 11.74 -3.27 0.04
C ARG A 49 11.55 -3.81 -1.36
N VAL A 50 12.31 -4.84 -1.71
CA VAL A 50 12.19 -5.55 -2.99
C VAL A 50 11.82 -7.01 -2.77
N SER A 51 11.20 -7.63 -3.76
CA SER A 51 10.86 -9.07 -3.72
C SER A 51 10.83 -9.67 -5.12
N HIS A 52 10.76 -11.01 -5.17
CA HIS A 52 10.71 -11.80 -6.42
C HIS A 52 11.94 -11.55 -7.29
N ILE A 53 13.07 -12.13 -6.88
CA ILE A 53 14.33 -12.07 -7.61
C ILE A 53 14.17 -12.82 -8.94
N ILE A 54 14.40 -12.12 -10.04
CA ILE A 54 14.53 -12.72 -11.36
C ILE A 54 16.02 -12.83 -11.67
N LYS A 55 16.46 -14.06 -11.96
CA LYS A 55 17.85 -14.35 -12.35
C LYS A 55 17.91 -14.62 -13.85
N GLY A 56 18.70 -13.84 -14.56
CA GLY A 56 19.02 -14.04 -15.96
C GLY A 56 20.47 -14.46 -16.16
N ARG A 57 20.96 -14.35 -17.40
CA ARG A 57 22.35 -14.61 -17.78
C ARG A 57 22.88 -13.40 -18.54
N ILE A 58 24.18 -13.12 -18.41
CA ILE A 58 24.86 -12.19 -19.31
C ILE A 58 24.88 -12.76 -20.74
N PRO A 59 24.98 -11.91 -21.78
CA PRO A 59 24.98 -12.35 -23.18
C PRO A 59 26.02 -13.44 -23.47
N GLU A 60 27.23 -13.32 -22.92
CA GLU A 60 28.37 -14.22 -23.13
C GLU A 60 28.15 -15.62 -22.51
N ALA A 61 27.22 -15.74 -21.57
CA ALA A 61 26.93 -16.96 -20.83
C ALA A 61 25.61 -17.63 -21.24
N ILE A 62 24.91 -17.13 -22.27
CA ILE A 62 23.57 -17.60 -22.62
C ILE A 62 23.53 -19.11 -22.94
N HIS A 63 24.59 -19.62 -23.59
CA HIS A 63 24.74 -21.03 -23.96
C HIS A 63 25.43 -21.89 -22.88
N LYS A 64 25.90 -21.31 -21.77
CA LYS A 64 26.53 -22.09 -20.69
C LYS A 64 25.46 -22.97 -20.02
N PRO A 65 25.73 -24.28 -19.82
CA PRO A 65 24.89 -25.15 -19.01
C PRO A 65 24.72 -24.62 -17.57
N ALA A 66 23.57 -24.89 -16.94
CA ALA A 66 23.25 -24.32 -15.63
C ALA A 66 24.26 -24.68 -14.51
N ASN A 67 24.88 -25.87 -14.61
CA ASN A 67 25.91 -26.34 -13.67
C ASN A 67 27.29 -25.70 -13.88
N GLN A 68 27.49 -24.94 -14.96
CA GLN A 68 28.76 -24.26 -15.29
C GLN A 68 28.65 -22.73 -15.18
N LEU A 69 27.50 -22.20 -14.77
CA LEU A 69 27.30 -20.76 -14.58
C LEU A 69 27.99 -20.28 -13.31
N LEU A 70 28.90 -19.33 -13.47
CA LEU A 70 29.47 -18.56 -12.37
C LEU A 70 28.45 -17.54 -11.85
N GLU A 71 28.65 -17.00 -10.65
CA GLU A 71 27.80 -15.89 -10.16
C GLU A 71 27.95 -14.65 -11.05
N SER A 72 29.15 -14.39 -11.59
CA SER A 72 29.39 -13.30 -12.55
C SER A 72 28.67 -13.49 -13.89
N ASP A 73 28.24 -14.71 -14.20
CA ASP A 73 27.48 -15.00 -15.42
C ASP A 73 25.98 -14.68 -15.26
N LYS A 74 25.53 -14.40 -14.04
CA LYS A 74 24.11 -14.21 -13.71
C LYS A 74 23.79 -12.73 -13.65
N THR A 75 22.68 -12.34 -14.28
CA THR A 75 22.09 -11.02 -14.08
C THR A 75 20.95 -11.12 -13.10
N ILE A 76 20.67 -10.05 -12.35
CA ILE A 76 19.55 -10.02 -11.42
C ILE A 76 18.72 -8.76 -11.58
N TYR A 77 17.42 -8.88 -11.37
CA TYR A 77 16.55 -7.76 -11.04
C TYR A 77 15.42 -8.24 -10.14
N TYR A 78 14.69 -7.30 -9.54
CA TYR A 78 13.54 -7.62 -8.71
C TYR A 78 12.26 -7.29 -9.45
N GLU A 79 11.33 -8.24 -9.53
CA GLU A 79 10.04 -8.01 -10.18
C GLU A 79 9.24 -6.92 -9.46
N ARG A 80 9.34 -6.85 -8.12
CA ARG A 80 8.54 -5.93 -7.29
C ARG A 80 9.39 -5.08 -6.38
N CYS A 81 9.05 -3.81 -6.28
CA CYS A 81 9.67 -2.82 -5.41
C CYS A 81 8.59 -2.01 -4.68
N ALA A 82 8.79 -1.78 -3.39
CA ALA A 82 8.05 -0.84 -2.56
C ALA A 82 9.05 0.08 -1.87
N PHE A 83 8.64 1.31 -1.59
CA PHE A 83 9.42 2.19 -0.74
C PHE A 83 8.53 3.17 0.02
N ILE A 84 9.05 3.69 1.12
CA ILE A 84 8.46 4.76 1.90
C ILE A 84 9.48 5.86 2.19
N ILE A 85 9.00 7.10 2.30
CA ILE A 85 9.74 8.31 2.60
C ILE A 85 8.95 9.00 3.70
N GLN A 86 9.54 9.14 4.89
CA GLN A 86 8.90 9.83 6.01
C GLN A 86 9.29 11.30 6.01
N ILE A 87 8.34 12.15 6.38
CA ILE A 87 8.55 13.57 6.62
C ILE A 87 8.35 13.80 8.12
N PRO A 88 9.36 13.50 8.97
CA PRO A 88 9.22 13.43 10.42
C PRO A 88 8.76 14.72 11.11
N THR A 89 8.94 15.87 10.45
CA THR A 89 8.52 17.19 10.93
C THR A 89 7.01 17.43 10.77
N ILE A 90 6.35 16.75 9.83
CA ILE A 90 4.90 16.80 9.66
C ILE A 90 4.27 15.60 10.37
N TYR A 91 3.70 15.84 11.54
CA TYR A 91 3.05 14.82 12.35
C TYR A 91 1.91 15.38 13.18
N GLU A 92 1.01 14.50 13.59
CA GLU A 92 -0.09 14.80 14.50
C GLU A 92 -0.27 13.63 15.48
N THR A 93 -0.84 13.88 16.67
CA THR A 93 -1.20 12.82 17.61
C THR A 93 -2.70 12.53 17.52
N VAL A 94 -3.06 11.29 17.19
CA VAL A 94 -4.45 10.83 17.07
C VAL A 94 -4.67 9.69 18.05
N ASN A 95 -5.62 9.85 18.99
CA ASN A 95 -5.94 8.84 20.01
C ASN A 95 -4.66 8.30 20.71
N GLY A 96 -3.79 9.21 21.15
CA GLY A 96 -2.51 8.87 21.80
C GLY A 96 -1.39 8.37 20.88
N ASN A 97 -1.66 8.15 19.60
CA ASN A 97 -0.71 7.60 18.63
C ASN A 97 -0.14 8.69 17.72
N LYS A 98 1.19 8.78 17.63
CA LYS A 98 1.85 9.71 16.70
C LYS A 98 1.74 9.21 15.26
N LEU A 99 1.08 9.99 14.41
CA LEU A 99 0.94 9.80 12.98
C LEU A 99 1.93 10.72 12.26
N THR A 100 2.82 10.16 11.45
CA THR A 100 3.82 10.94 10.68
C THR A 100 3.49 10.87 9.20
N LEU A 101 3.57 12.00 8.49
CA LEU A 101 3.34 12.03 7.05
C LEU A 101 4.35 11.12 6.35
N THR A 102 3.84 10.22 5.52
CA THR A 102 4.61 9.22 4.80
C THR A 102 4.15 9.19 3.35
N ILE A 103 5.12 9.29 2.45
CA ILE A 103 4.94 9.16 1.02
C ILE A 103 5.56 7.84 0.60
N GLY A 104 5.08 7.22 -0.46
CA GLY A 104 5.74 6.05 -0.98
C GLY A 104 5.22 5.61 -2.33
N GLY A 105 5.78 4.51 -2.79
CA GLY A 105 5.42 3.97 -4.08
C GLY A 105 5.60 2.47 -4.14
N VAL A 106 4.82 1.85 -5.02
CA VAL A 106 4.93 0.43 -5.35
C VAL A 106 4.99 0.29 -6.86
N ARG A 107 5.87 -0.60 -7.29
CA ARG A 107 5.98 -1.01 -8.69
C ARG A 107 6.15 -2.50 -8.80
N ALA A 108 5.46 -3.09 -9.76
CA ALA A 108 5.60 -4.49 -10.12
C ALA A 108 5.66 -4.63 -11.64
N TYR A 109 6.75 -5.18 -12.17
CA TYR A 109 6.94 -5.31 -13.62
C TYR A 109 5.87 -6.22 -14.27
N ASN A 110 5.35 -7.20 -13.53
CA ASN A 110 4.29 -8.10 -13.98
C ASN A 110 2.94 -7.40 -14.25
N HIS A 111 2.75 -6.15 -13.82
CA HIS A 111 1.56 -5.36 -14.15
C HIS A 111 1.65 -4.72 -15.55
N THR A 112 2.82 -4.77 -16.19
CA THR A 112 3.08 -4.24 -17.53
C THR A 112 3.44 -5.38 -18.48
N ASN A 113 2.89 -5.40 -19.69
CA ASN A 113 3.24 -6.42 -20.69
C ASN A 113 4.59 -6.11 -21.34
N LEU A 114 5.67 -6.62 -20.76
CA LEU A 114 7.03 -6.45 -21.29
C LEU A 114 7.28 -7.20 -22.61
N TYR A 115 6.39 -8.08 -23.05
CA TYR A 115 6.50 -8.74 -24.36
C TYR A 115 5.95 -7.91 -25.52
N SER A 116 5.52 -6.68 -25.24
CA SER A 116 5.00 -5.74 -26.22
C SER A 116 6.06 -4.71 -26.65
N LYS A 117 5.66 -3.72 -27.45
CA LYS A 117 6.47 -2.51 -27.69
C LYS A 117 6.36 -1.61 -26.46
N LYS A 118 7.29 -0.68 -26.26
CA LYS A 118 7.20 0.29 -25.16
C LYS A 118 5.86 1.01 -25.19
N GLY A 119 5.21 1.00 -24.04
CA GLY A 119 3.95 1.68 -23.80
C GLY A 119 3.95 2.31 -22.43
N ALA A 120 2.76 2.67 -21.96
CA ALA A 120 2.59 3.15 -20.61
C ALA A 120 2.93 2.04 -19.60
N GLU A 121 3.72 2.42 -18.61
CA GLU A 121 4.12 1.59 -17.48
C GLU A 121 3.31 1.97 -16.25
N ARG A 122 3.02 0.98 -15.40
CA ARG A 122 2.14 1.15 -14.23
C ARG A 122 2.90 1.32 -12.93
N PHE A 123 2.51 2.34 -12.18
CA PHE A 123 3.03 2.66 -10.86
C PHE A 123 1.89 2.90 -9.88
N LYS A 124 2.20 2.69 -8.61
CA LYS A 124 1.34 3.09 -7.50
C LYS A 124 2.11 4.10 -6.66
N VAL A 125 1.50 5.23 -6.34
CA VAL A 125 2.09 6.27 -5.49
C VAL A 125 1.06 6.63 -4.44
N PHE A 126 1.50 6.86 -3.21
CA PHE A 126 0.62 7.29 -2.14
C PHE A 126 1.26 8.40 -1.29
N ALA A 127 0.39 9.19 -0.65
CA ALA A 127 0.66 10.05 0.48
C ALA A 127 -0.35 9.71 1.59
N GLY A 128 0.16 9.52 2.80
CA GLY A 128 -0.62 8.99 3.92
C GLY A 128 0.08 9.29 5.24
N PHE A 129 -0.36 8.62 6.30
CA PHE A 129 0.30 8.70 7.59
C PHE A 129 0.74 7.32 8.05
N THR A 130 1.90 7.23 8.68
CA THR A 130 2.31 6.02 9.40
C THR A 130 2.09 6.20 10.89
N CYS A 131 1.35 5.26 11.49
CA CYS A 131 1.21 5.17 12.94
C CYS A 131 2.49 4.61 13.56
N LYS A 132 3.23 5.39 14.36
CA LYS A 132 4.56 4.99 14.82
C LYS A 132 4.58 3.76 15.73
N VAL A 133 3.52 3.54 16.52
CA VAL A 133 3.46 2.44 17.50
C VAL A 133 3.50 1.08 16.81
N CYS A 134 2.80 0.96 15.68
CA CYS A 134 2.65 -0.32 14.98
C CYS A 134 3.19 -0.28 13.54
N THR A 135 3.65 0.85 13.03
CA THR A 135 4.01 1.09 11.62
C THR A 135 2.88 0.80 10.63
N ASN A 136 1.62 0.84 11.08
CA ASN A 136 0.46 0.75 10.20
C ASN A 136 0.44 1.93 9.23
N LEU A 137 0.23 1.64 7.95
CA LEU A 137 0.11 2.66 6.93
C LEU A 137 -1.36 3.06 6.76
N CYS A 138 -1.64 4.32 7.05
CA CYS A 138 -2.95 4.95 6.91
C CYS A 138 -2.96 5.68 5.57
N VAL A 139 -3.61 5.10 4.56
CA VAL A 139 -3.72 5.70 3.23
C VAL A 139 -5.17 6.06 2.97
N SER A 140 -5.42 7.29 2.53
CA SER A 140 -6.74 7.73 2.09
C SER A 140 -6.85 7.64 0.57
N THR A 141 -8.08 7.70 0.06
CA THR A 141 -8.37 7.61 -1.37
C THR A 141 -7.84 8.81 -2.16
N ASP A 142 -7.89 10.01 -1.61
CA ASP A 142 -7.34 11.24 -2.19
C ASP A 142 -5.80 11.33 -2.09
N GLY A 143 -5.19 10.45 -1.30
CA GLY A 143 -3.75 10.29 -1.18
C GLY A 143 -3.22 9.07 -1.92
N PHE A 144 -3.97 8.46 -2.86
CA PHE A 144 -3.53 7.24 -3.54
C PHE A 144 -3.80 7.24 -5.04
N LEU A 145 -2.73 7.15 -5.82
CA LEU A 145 -2.77 6.83 -7.24
C LEU A 145 -2.59 5.32 -7.44
N SER A 146 -3.70 4.61 -7.63
CA SER A 146 -3.74 3.14 -7.74
C SER A 146 -3.25 2.59 -9.07
N CYS A 147 -3.29 3.40 -10.13
CA CYS A 147 -2.86 3.03 -11.47
C CYS A 147 -2.33 4.26 -12.21
N LEU A 148 -1.15 4.73 -11.83
CA LEU A 148 -0.44 5.79 -12.54
C LEU A 148 0.24 5.19 -13.78
N GLU A 149 -0.29 5.50 -14.95
CA GLU A 149 0.23 5.07 -16.24
C GLU A 149 1.09 6.18 -16.87
N VAL A 150 2.40 5.93 -17.01
CA VAL A 150 3.37 6.91 -17.53
C VAL A 150 4.38 6.24 -18.45
N THR A 151 4.96 7.00 -19.37
CA THR A 151 5.97 6.49 -20.33
C THR A 151 7.38 6.94 -20.00
N ASN A 152 7.53 7.93 -19.11
CA ASN A 152 8.79 8.54 -18.73
C ASN A 152 8.72 9.15 -17.31
N THR A 153 9.88 9.47 -16.74
CA THR A 153 10.01 10.01 -15.38
C THR A 153 9.51 11.45 -15.22
N LYS A 154 9.42 12.24 -16.30
CA LYS A 154 8.89 13.62 -16.22
C LYS A 154 7.38 13.61 -15.98
N ASP A 155 6.66 12.75 -16.70
CA ASP A 155 5.22 12.57 -16.48
C ASP A 155 4.92 11.98 -15.10
N LEU A 156 5.76 11.04 -14.65
CA LEU A 156 5.71 10.52 -13.28
C LEU A 156 5.87 11.64 -12.25
N TYR A 157 6.92 12.47 -12.39
CA TYR A 157 7.18 13.59 -11.50
C TYR A 157 5.99 14.55 -11.42
N ARG A 158 5.44 14.95 -12.58
CA ARG A 158 4.28 15.85 -12.64
C ARG A 158 3.06 15.25 -11.93
N ALA A 159 2.73 13.99 -12.23
CA ALA A 159 1.57 13.33 -11.62
C ALA A 159 1.71 13.19 -10.10
N VAL A 160 2.92 12.97 -9.60
CA VAL A 160 3.22 12.90 -8.16
C VAL A 160 3.04 14.27 -7.50
N LEU A 161 3.51 15.36 -8.12
CA LEU A 161 3.28 16.71 -7.61
C LEU A 161 1.79 17.10 -7.61
N GLU A 162 1.06 16.75 -8.66
CA GLU A 162 -0.40 16.97 -8.73
C GLU A 162 -1.12 16.20 -7.61
N MET A 163 -0.71 14.96 -7.34
CA MET A 163 -1.23 14.18 -6.21
C MET A 163 -0.98 14.90 -4.87
N PHE A 164 0.25 15.36 -4.62
CA PHE A 164 0.57 16.09 -3.38
C PHE A 164 -0.25 17.36 -3.22
N GLN A 165 -0.51 18.09 -4.31
CA GLN A 165 -1.36 19.29 -4.29
C GLN A 165 -2.83 18.96 -3.99
N SER A 166 -3.33 17.84 -4.51
CA SER A 166 -4.73 17.42 -4.31
C SER A 166 -5.00 16.78 -2.96
N TYR A 167 -3.98 16.19 -2.34
CA TYR A 167 -4.08 15.48 -1.08
C TYR A 167 -4.42 16.42 0.08
N GLN A 168 -5.44 16.08 0.87
CA GLN A 168 -5.89 16.91 2.01
C GLN A 168 -5.50 16.27 3.37
N PRO A 169 -4.25 16.48 3.85
CA PRO A 169 -3.76 15.85 5.07
C PRO A 169 -4.58 16.20 6.31
N ALA A 170 -5.03 17.45 6.45
CA ALA A 170 -5.85 17.88 7.59
C ALA A 170 -7.21 17.17 7.63
N LYS A 171 -7.85 16.99 6.47
CA LYS A 171 -9.12 16.24 6.36
C LYS A 171 -8.91 14.77 6.71
N HIS A 172 -7.81 14.18 6.25
CA HIS A 172 -7.47 12.80 6.57
C HIS A 172 -7.19 12.61 8.07
N LEU A 173 -6.43 13.50 8.70
CA LEU A 173 -6.19 13.46 10.15
C LEU A 173 -7.48 13.62 10.95
N HIS A 174 -8.34 14.57 10.55
CA HIS A 174 -9.64 14.75 11.18
C HIS A 174 -10.50 13.48 11.10
N LEU A 175 -10.54 12.83 9.94
CA LEU A 175 -11.20 11.55 9.77
C LEU A 175 -10.66 10.50 10.76
N MET A 176 -9.34 10.36 10.88
CA MET A 176 -8.72 9.42 11.81
C MET A 176 -9.08 9.74 13.28
N GLN A 177 -9.16 11.01 13.65
CA GLN A 177 -9.60 11.45 14.98
C GLN A 177 -11.06 11.06 15.25
N THR A 178 -11.96 11.24 14.28
CA THR A 178 -13.39 10.90 14.46
C THR A 178 -13.63 9.41 14.70
N LEU A 179 -12.77 8.53 14.17
CA LEU A 179 -12.85 7.10 14.45
C LEU A 179 -12.59 6.77 15.94
N GLY A 180 -11.93 7.66 16.68
CA GLY A 180 -11.76 7.49 18.13
C GLY A 180 -13.03 7.73 18.94
N ASN A 181 -14.04 8.37 18.36
CA ASN A 181 -15.25 8.79 19.07
C ASN A 181 -16.43 7.80 18.92
N SER A 182 -16.22 6.71 18.19
CA SER A 182 -17.25 5.70 17.89
C SER A 182 -16.75 4.32 18.27
N TYR A 183 -17.69 3.46 18.67
CA TYR A 183 -17.37 2.15 19.22
C TYR A 183 -18.25 1.05 18.63
N LEU A 184 -17.66 -0.11 18.44
CA LEU A 184 -18.34 -1.37 18.17
C LEU A 184 -18.48 -2.12 19.49
N THR A 185 -19.69 -2.55 19.80
CA THR A 185 -19.88 -3.57 20.82
C THR A 185 -19.23 -4.89 20.39
N GLU A 186 -18.88 -5.75 21.35
CA GLU A 186 -18.35 -7.09 21.05
C GLU A 186 -19.29 -7.87 20.10
N HIS A 187 -20.60 -7.75 20.29
CA HIS A 187 -21.60 -8.37 19.41
C HIS A 187 -21.49 -7.85 17.97
N GLN A 188 -21.44 -6.53 17.78
CA GLN A 188 -21.29 -5.93 16.45
C GLN A 188 -19.95 -6.32 15.80
N PHE A 189 -18.86 -6.36 16.57
CA PHE A 189 -17.56 -6.79 16.06
C PHE A 189 -17.57 -8.26 15.61
N CYS A 190 -18.15 -9.16 16.42
CA CYS A 190 -18.29 -10.57 16.06
C CYS A 190 -19.17 -10.75 14.80
N GLN A 191 -20.29 -10.02 14.72
CA GLN A 191 -21.17 -10.02 13.55
C GLN A 191 -20.42 -9.55 12.29
N LEU A 192 -19.70 -8.44 12.41
CA LEU A 192 -18.85 -7.87 11.36
C LEU A 192 -17.83 -8.88 10.85
N LEU A 193 -17.09 -9.51 11.76
CA LEU A 193 -16.09 -10.52 11.40
C LEU A 193 -16.72 -11.71 10.65
N GLY A 194 -17.90 -12.16 11.09
CA GLY A 194 -18.69 -13.20 10.42
C GLY A 194 -19.11 -12.80 9.01
N ARG A 195 -19.66 -11.59 8.84
CA ARG A 195 -20.07 -11.03 7.54
C ARG A 195 -18.89 -10.87 6.60
N MET A 196 -17.76 -10.36 7.07
CA MET A 196 -16.52 -10.26 6.28
C MET A 196 -16.09 -11.64 5.75
N ARG A 197 -16.17 -12.69 6.59
CA ARG A 197 -15.84 -14.05 6.15
C ARG A 197 -16.82 -14.59 5.12
N LEU A 198 -18.12 -14.31 5.28
CA LEU A 198 -19.15 -14.69 4.30
C LEU A 198 -18.97 -13.97 2.96
N TYR A 199 -18.53 -12.71 2.96
CA TYR A 199 -18.39 -11.89 1.75
C TYR A 199 -17.60 -12.63 0.64
N GLN A 200 -16.49 -13.27 0.99
CA GLN A 200 -15.66 -14.01 0.03
C GLN A 200 -16.36 -15.23 -0.59
N SER A 201 -17.36 -15.77 0.10
CA SER A 201 -18.15 -16.92 -0.34
C SER A 201 -19.43 -16.53 -1.09
N LEU A 202 -19.77 -15.24 -1.13
CA LEU A 202 -20.98 -14.78 -1.81
C LEU A 202 -20.88 -14.94 -3.33
N PRO A 203 -21.99 -15.27 -4.03
CA PRO A 203 -22.03 -15.20 -5.48
C PRO A 203 -21.76 -13.78 -5.97
N GLN A 204 -21.13 -13.65 -7.14
CA GLN A 204 -20.74 -12.34 -7.71
C GLN A 204 -21.90 -11.34 -7.81
N GLY A 205 -23.14 -11.80 -8.03
CA GLY A 205 -24.32 -10.93 -8.06
C GLY A 205 -24.53 -10.20 -6.74
N TYR A 206 -24.47 -10.91 -5.61
CA TYR A 206 -24.65 -10.35 -4.28
C TYR A 206 -23.49 -9.45 -3.86
N GLN A 207 -22.25 -9.80 -4.26
CA GLN A 207 -21.08 -8.97 -3.95
C GLN A 207 -21.15 -7.57 -4.59
N LYS A 208 -21.88 -7.40 -5.70
CA LYS A 208 -22.01 -6.09 -6.36
C LYS A 208 -22.85 -5.08 -5.57
N ASP A 209 -23.78 -5.58 -4.76
CA ASP A 209 -24.69 -4.75 -3.96
C ASP A 209 -24.09 -4.40 -2.58
N ILE A 210 -22.96 -5.01 -2.22
CA ILE A 210 -22.25 -4.80 -0.96
C ILE A 210 -20.96 -4.00 -1.25
N PRO A 211 -20.56 -3.06 -0.39
CA PRO A 211 -19.29 -2.37 -0.55
C PRO A 211 -18.11 -3.34 -0.70
N ARG A 212 -17.25 -3.03 -1.67
CA ARG A 212 -16.13 -3.90 -2.04
C ARG A 212 -15.20 -4.11 -0.86
N MET A 213 -14.86 -5.36 -0.59
CA MET A 213 -13.87 -5.75 0.42
C MET A 213 -12.73 -6.55 -0.23
N LEU A 214 -11.49 -6.12 -0.02
CA LEU A 214 -10.27 -6.71 -0.58
C LEU A 214 -9.53 -7.66 0.38
N PHE A 215 -10.05 -7.81 1.59
CA PHE A 215 -9.52 -8.68 2.63
C PHE A 215 -9.84 -10.15 2.34
N THR A 216 -8.82 -11.01 2.33
CA THR A 216 -9.00 -12.46 2.22
C THR A 216 -9.21 -13.08 3.60
N ASP A 217 -9.61 -14.35 3.64
CA ASP A 217 -9.73 -15.15 4.86
C ASP A 217 -8.52 -15.04 5.77
N THR A 218 -7.30 -15.01 5.20
CA THR A 218 -6.07 -14.84 5.98
C THR A 218 -6.03 -13.50 6.70
N GLN A 219 -6.39 -12.39 6.05
CA GLN A 219 -6.38 -11.09 6.72
C GLN A 219 -7.50 -10.99 7.75
N ILE A 220 -8.69 -11.52 7.46
CA ILE A 220 -9.81 -11.55 8.42
C ILE A 220 -9.42 -12.34 9.68
N ASN A 221 -8.78 -13.50 9.51
CA ASN A 221 -8.26 -14.28 10.64
C ASN A 221 -7.17 -13.53 11.43
N ASN A 222 -6.34 -12.72 10.76
CA ASN A 222 -5.35 -11.89 11.44
C ASN A 222 -6.01 -10.78 12.27
N VAL A 223 -7.08 -10.15 11.76
CA VAL A 223 -7.88 -9.18 12.54
C VAL A 223 -8.45 -9.83 13.80
N ALA A 224 -9.05 -11.02 13.66
CA ALA A 224 -9.58 -11.78 14.78
C ALA A 224 -8.52 -12.10 15.84
N ARG A 225 -7.33 -12.54 15.40
CA ARG A 225 -6.20 -12.80 16.30
C ARG A 225 -5.71 -11.52 16.99
N ALA A 226 -5.59 -10.43 16.25
CA ALA A 226 -5.10 -9.16 16.78
C ALA A 226 -6.09 -8.54 17.77
N TYR A 227 -7.40 -8.65 17.54
CA TYR A 227 -8.42 -8.24 18.51
C TYR A 227 -8.21 -8.87 19.91
N ILE A 228 -7.71 -10.11 19.95
CA ILE A 228 -7.44 -10.84 21.21
C ILE A 228 -6.05 -10.52 21.78
N ASN A 229 -5.03 -10.41 20.94
CA ASN A 229 -3.62 -10.47 21.38
C ASN A 229 -2.83 -9.18 21.17
N ASP A 230 -3.35 -8.20 20.44
CA ASP A 230 -2.64 -6.95 20.19
C ASP A 230 -2.65 -6.07 21.44
N GLU A 231 -1.47 -5.70 21.94
CA GLU A 231 -1.32 -4.92 23.16
C GLU A 231 -1.78 -3.46 23.02
N ASN A 232 -1.83 -2.93 21.78
CA ASN A 232 -2.13 -1.52 21.53
C ASN A 232 -3.56 -1.30 21.04
N PHE A 233 -4.11 -2.28 20.31
CA PHE A 233 -5.42 -2.15 19.65
C PHE A 233 -6.38 -3.33 19.89
N GLY A 234 -5.98 -4.32 20.70
CA GLY A 234 -6.87 -5.39 21.14
C GLY A 234 -7.91 -4.86 22.14
N SER A 235 -9.10 -5.45 22.14
CA SER A 235 -10.21 -5.01 23.00
C SER A 235 -11.06 -6.20 23.49
N LEU A 236 -10.41 -7.33 23.82
CA LEU A 236 -11.13 -8.48 24.36
C LEU A 236 -11.85 -8.12 25.67
N GLY A 237 -13.18 -8.25 25.68
CA GLY A 237 -14.02 -7.99 26.86
C GLY A 237 -14.42 -6.53 27.05
N SER A 238 -14.19 -5.66 26.06
CA SER A 238 -14.62 -4.26 26.05
C SER A 238 -15.05 -3.83 24.64
N ASP A 239 -15.77 -2.72 24.56
CA ASP A 239 -16.14 -2.12 23.28
C ASP A 239 -14.90 -1.66 22.51
N LEU A 240 -14.85 -2.00 21.22
CA LEU A 240 -13.74 -1.72 20.33
C LEU A 240 -13.96 -0.36 19.65
N SER A 241 -13.09 0.62 19.86
CA SER A 241 -13.19 1.89 19.13
C SER A 241 -12.97 1.68 17.63
N MET A 242 -13.56 2.53 16.80
CA MET A 242 -13.35 2.46 15.36
C MET A 242 -11.90 2.79 14.97
N TRP A 243 -11.17 3.53 15.80
CA TRP A 243 -9.72 3.75 15.65
C TRP A 243 -8.93 2.47 15.85
N GLU A 244 -9.23 1.69 16.89
CA GLU A 244 -8.59 0.39 17.12
C GLU A 244 -8.96 -0.57 15.99
N PHE A 245 -10.24 -0.67 15.62
CA PHE A 245 -10.68 -1.50 14.51
C PHE A 245 -9.94 -1.18 13.20
N PHE A 246 -9.80 0.11 12.86
CA PHE A 246 -9.02 0.55 11.70
C PHE A 246 -7.55 0.10 11.77
N ASN A 247 -6.92 0.15 12.96
CA ASN A 247 -5.56 -0.32 13.15
C ASN A 247 -5.43 -1.84 13.08
N LEU A 248 -6.44 -2.60 13.52
CA LEU A 248 -6.49 -4.04 13.32
C LEU A 248 -6.56 -4.40 11.82
N LEU A 249 -7.39 -3.69 11.05
CA LEU A 249 -7.50 -3.87 9.60
C LEU A 249 -6.18 -3.56 8.87
N THR A 250 -5.61 -2.38 9.09
CA THR A 250 -4.35 -1.96 8.46
C THR A 250 -3.17 -2.82 8.91
N GLY A 251 -3.16 -3.29 10.16
CA GLY A 251 -2.21 -4.27 10.68
C GLY A 251 -2.27 -5.59 9.92
N ALA A 252 -3.48 -6.09 9.64
CA ALA A 252 -3.67 -7.31 8.86
C ALA A 252 -3.17 -7.18 7.40
N CYS A 253 -3.12 -5.96 6.85
CA CYS A 253 -2.61 -5.72 5.50
C CYS A 253 -1.09 -5.99 5.37
N LYS A 254 -0.29 -5.91 6.45
CA LYS A 254 1.19 -6.05 6.39
C LYS A 254 1.68 -7.37 5.80
N ASN A 255 0.86 -8.43 5.89
CA ASN A 255 1.16 -9.75 5.34
C ASN A 255 0.79 -9.88 3.85
N SER A 256 0.38 -8.78 3.21
CA SER A 256 0.05 -8.75 1.78
C SER A 256 1.29 -8.71 0.91
N TYR A 257 1.16 -9.20 -0.33
CA TYR A 257 2.17 -8.95 -1.34
C TYR A 257 2.30 -7.46 -1.61
N ILE A 258 3.54 -7.02 -1.89
CA ILE A 258 3.90 -5.62 -2.17
C ILE A 258 2.89 -4.94 -3.11
N ASP A 259 2.52 -5.61 -4.19
CA ASP A 259 1.70 -5.10 -5.28
C ASP A 259 0.20 -5.00 -4.97
N THR A 260 -0.27 -5.59 -3.87
CA THR A 260 -1.67 -5.56 -3.41
C THR A 260 -1.85 -4.87 -2.06
N PHE A 261 -0.75 -4.60 -1.36
CA PHE A 261 -0.74 -4.02 -0.02
C PHE A 261 -1.46 -2.66 0.04
N LEU A 262 -1.14 -1.75 -0.89
CA LEU A 262 -1.70 -0.39 -0.88
C LEU A 262 -3.20 -0.37 -1.16
N ASP A 263 -3.70 -1.18 -2.10
CA ASP A 263 -5.15 -1.24 -2.38
C ASP A 263 -5.91 -1.74 -1.15
N ARG A 264 -5.36 -2.72 -0.43
CA ARG A 264 -5.96 -3.20 0.83
C ARG A 264 -5.87 -2.16 1.94
N ALA A 265 -4.79 -1.40 2.03
CA ALA A 265 -4.65 -0.33 3.02
C ALA A 265 -5.70 0.78 2.79
N VAL A 266 -5.93 1.19 1.54
CA VAL A 266 -7.00 2.13 1.21
C VAL A 266 -8.38 1.53 1.47
N ASN A 267 -8.59 0.27 1.10
CA ASN A 267 -9.86 -0.41 1.39
C ASN A 267 -10.11 -0.59 2.89
N ALA A 268 -9.07 -0.68 3.73
CA ALA A 268 -9.18 -0.64 5.18
C ALA A 268 -9.81 0.68 5.65
N THR A 269 -9.35 1.80 5.10
CA THR A 269 -9.90 3.14 5.37
C THR A 269 -11.36 3.22 4.92
N GLU A 270 -11.68 2.74 3.72
CA GLU A 270 -13.07 2.72 3.20
C GLU A 270 -14.00 1.87 4.08
N ILE A 271 -13.55 0.70 4.51
CA ILE A 271 -14.33 -0.20 5.38
C ILE A 271 -14.51 0.46 6.76
N ALA A 272 -13.44 0.93 7.41
CA ALA A 272 -13.55 1.53 8.73
C ALA A 272 -14.48 2.75 8.73
N THR A 273 -14.33 3.63 7.73
CA THR A 273 -15.20 4.82 7.59
C THR A 273 -16.64 4.47 7.25
N GLY A 274 -16.84 3.49 6.36
CA GLY A 274 -18.16 3.01 5.97
C GLY A 274 -18.92 2.38 7.14
N ILE A 275 -18.25 1.52 7.92
CA ILE A 275 -18.80 0.92 9.13
C ILE A 275 -19.10 2.00 10.17
N ASN A 276 -18.20 2.95 10.38
CA ASN A 276 -18.42 4.07 11.29
C ASN A 276 -19.68 4.88 10.90
N ALA A 277 -19.87 5.16 9.62
CA ALA A 277 -21.08 5.82 9.12
C ALA A 277 -22.33 4.95 9.33
N ALA A 278 -22.23 3.63 9.13
CA ALA A 278 -23.35 2.71 9.33
C ALA A 278 -23.80 2.63 10.80
N LEU A 279 -22.86 2.72 11.74
CA LEU A 279 -23.18 2.87 13.17
C LEU A 279 -23.99 4.14 13.47
N HIS A 280 -23.91 5.15 12.59
CA HIS A 280 -24.60 6.43 12.70
C HIS A 280 -25.81 6.54 11.74
N GLY A 281 -26.27 5.42 11.19
CA GLY A 281 -27.50 5.33 10.40
C GLY A 281 -27.32 5.26 8.88
N ASP A 282 -26.10 5.28 8.36
CA ASP A 282 -25.86 5.05 6.93
C ASP A 282 -26.20 3.61 6.52
N THR A 283 -26.83 3.42 5.36
CA THR A 283 -27.28 2.09 4.92
C THR A 283 -26.27 1.34 4.06
N LYS A 284 -25.25 2.00 3.52
CA LYS A 284 -24.35 1.45 2.51
C LYS A 284 -23.52 0.29 3.04
N TYR A 285 -23.02 0.39 4.27
CA TYR A 285 -22.22 -0.66 4.92
C TYR A 285 -23.01 -1.47 5.95
N LYS A 286 -24.33 -1.24 6.02
CA LYS A 286 -25.19 -1.81 7.06
C LYS A 286 -25.20 -3.34 7.06
N TRP A 287 -25.10 -3.97 5.89
CA TRP A 287 -24.99 -5.44 5.75
C TRP A 287 -23.89 -6.07 6.62
N PHE A 288 -22.81 -5.34 6.88
CA PHE A 288 -21.71 -5.83 7.68
C PHE A 288 -21.99 -5.81 9.19
N ILE A 289 -22.87 -4.93 9.68
CA ILE A 289 -23.14 -4.77 11.12
C ILE A 289 -24.55 -5.23 11.55
N ASP A 290 -25.43 -5.50 10.60
CA ASP A 290 -26.76 -6.11 10.79
C ASP A 290 -26.71 -7.63 11.02
#